data_AF-A0A2V9PJI1-F1
#
_entry.id   AF-A0A2V9PJI1-F1
#
_cell.length_a   1.000
_cell.length_b   1.000
_cell.length_c   1.000
_cell.angle_alpha   90.00
_cell.angle_beta   90.00
_cell.angle_gamma   90.00
#
_symmetry.space_group_name_H-M   'P 1'
#
loop_
_entity.id
_entity.type
_entity.pdbx_description
1 polymer ?
#
loop_
_entity_poly.entity_id
_entity_poly.type
_entity_poly.pdbx_seq_one_letter_code
_entity_poly.pdbx_strand_id
1 'polypeptide(L)'
;MQHNSGIKAAPTDRARSTRRKSPAPETDASLGRIVRVLMGYPTVVISGTKLAQEIGTTRSEVWRLVEQLRTLGVEIAGHPSSGYQLTAVPDLLLPEMIEPLLRSTIFGENVHHYYRVGSTNTVAMDAAAAGAPEGTVFLAEQQTAGRGRASNQWHSAESTGIYCSVILRPALPP
;
A
#
# COMPACT_ATOMS: atom_id res chain seq x y z
N MET A 1 0.65 -38.03 -62.16
CA MET A 1 0.47 -38.93 -61.00
C MET A 1 0.96 -38.21 -59.76
N GLN A 2 0.08 -38.11 -58.77
CA GLN A 2 0.31 -37.53 -57.45
C GLN A 2 1.43 -38.28 -56.72
N HIS A 3 2.18 -37.59 -55.86
CA HIS A 3 2.46 -38.01 -54.47
C HIS A 3 3.15 -36.85 -53.73
N ASN A 4 2.36 -36.12 -52.95
CA ASN A 4 2.82 -35.08 -52.03
C ASN A 4 3.03 -35.78 -50.67
N SER A 5 4.29 -35.94 -50.24
CA SER A 5 4.61 -36.51 -48.93
C SER A 5 4.79 -35.39 -47.91
N GLY A 6 3.93 -35.40 -46.89
CA GLY A 6 3.80 -34.34 -45.91
C GLY A 6 4.96 -34.27 -44.91
N ILE A 7 5.37 -33.04 -44.62
CA ILE A 7 6.10 -32.68 -43.40
C ILE A 7 5.08 -31.99 -42.50
N LYS A 8 4.62 -32.70 -41.45
CA LYS A 8 3.85 -32.10 -40.36
C LYS A 8 4.81 -31.25 -39.53
N ALA A 9 4.67 -29.93 -39.63
CA ALA A 9 5.28 -29.00 -38.69
C ALA A 9 4.67 -29.23 -37.29
N ALA A 10 5.53 -29.42 -36.29
CA ALA A 10 5.15 -29.48 -34.88
C ALA A 10 4.52 -28.13 -34.46
N PRO A 11 3.52 -28.13 -33.55
CA PRO A 11 2.94 -26.89 -33.09
C PRO A 11 3.99 -26.13 -32.26
N THR A 12 4.37 -24.95 -32.72
CA THR A 12 5.14 -23.98 -31.95
C THR A 12 4.39 -23.67 -30.65
N ASP A 13 5.04 -24.01 -29.54
CA ASP A 13 4.61 -23.73 -28.18
C ASP A 13 4.41 -22.22 -28.03
N ARG A 14 3.14 -21.77 -28.04
CA ARG A 14 2.79 -20.39 -27.74
C ARG A 14 3.07 -20.18 -26.26
N ALA A 15 4.26 -19.63 -25.98
CA ALA A 15 4.61 -19.07 -24.69
C ALA A 15 3.41 -18.29 -24.14
N ARG A 16 2.82 -18.86 -23.08
CA ARG A 16 1.70 -18.29 -22.35
C ARG A 16 2.22 -16.98 -21.76
N SER A 17 1.95 -15.86 -22.42
CA SER A 17 2.21 -14.53 -21.89
C SER A 17 1.37 -14.39 -20.62
N THR A 18 1.99 -14.71 -19.48
CA THR A 18 1.45 -14.41 -18.16
C THR A 18 1.44 -12.90 -18.08
N ARG A 19 0.31 -12.30 -18.42
CA ARG A 19 0.00 -10.89 -18.18
C ARG A 19 0.23 -10.65 -16.69
N ARG A 20 1.42 -10.16 -16.34
CA ARG A 20 1.84 -9.82 -14.98
C ARG A 20 0.80 -8.80 -14.51
N LYS A 21 -0.05 -9.18 -13.54
CA LYS A 21 -1.02 -8.24 -12.96
C LYS A 21 -0.21 -7.04 -12.47
N SER A 22 -0.57 -5.84 -12.90
CA SER A 22 -0.05 -4.62 -12.29
C SER A 22 -0.24 -4.72 -10.77
N PRO A 23 0.74 -4.29 -9.97
CA PRO A 23 0.59 -4.31 -8.52
C PRO A 23 -0.66 -3.55 -8.10
N ALA A 24 -1.23 -3.92 -6.96
CA ALA A 24 -2.34 -3.16 -6.38
C ALA A 24 -1.93 -1.69 -6.25
N PRO A 25 -2.86 -0.73 -6.44
CA PRO A 25 -2.53 0.67 -6.27
C PRO A 25 -2.08 0.93 -4.82
N GLU A 26 -1.04 1.75 -4.66
CA GLU A 26 -0.63 2.25 -3.36
C GLU A 26 -1.72 3.12 -2.75
N THR A 27 -1.75 3.18 -1.42
CA THR A 27 -2.68 4.03 -0.69
C THR A 27 -2.42 5.49 -1.02
N ASP A 28 -3.50 6.24 -1.28
CA ASP A 28 -3.44 7.67 -1.54
C ASP A 28 -2.83 8.42 -0.34
N ALA A 29 -1.66 9.02 -0.55
CA ALA A 29 -0.92 9.83 0.43
C ALA A 29 -1.76 10.97 1.05
N SER A 30 -2.81 11.41 0.36
CA SER A 30 -3.74 12.43 0.88
C SER A 30 -4.53 11.92 2.09
N LEU A 31 -4.77 10.61 2.20
CA LEU A 31 -5.43 9.99 3.36
C LEU A 31 -4.58 10.14 4.63
N GLY A 32 -3.28 9.80 4.55
CA GLY A 32 -2.38 9.92 5.69
C GLY A 32 -2.12 11.36 6.09
N ARG A 33 -2.14 12.31 5.14
CA ARG A 33 -2.10 13.74 5.46
C ARG A 33 -3.30 14.20 6.29
N ILE A 34 -4.53 13.77 5.98
CA ILE A 34 -5.71 14.08 6.81
C ILE A 34 -5.55 13.51 8.22
N VAL A 35 -5.20 12.22 8.31
CA VAL A 35 -5.02 11.55 9.60
C VAL A 35 -3.98 12.27 10.44
N ARG A 36 -2.83 12.60 9.85
CA ARG A 36 -1.74 13.32 10.53
C ARG A 36 -2.20 14.67 11.07
N VAL A 37 -2.96 15.45 10.29
CA VAL A 37 -3.48 16.74 10.77
C VAL A 37 -4.45 16.52 11.93
N LEU A 38 -5.41 15.61 11.81
CA LEU A 38 -6.38 15.34 12.89
C LEU A 38 -5.70 14.82 14.17
N MET A 39 -4.67 13.98 14.05
CA MET A 39 -3.87 13.50 15.18
C MET A 39 -3.10 14.61 15.89
N GLY A 40 -2.76 15.70 15.18
CA GLY A 40 -2.17 16.89 15.79
C GLY A 40 -3.15 17.66 16.70
N TYR A 41 -4.45 17.39 16.59
CA TYR A 41 -5.50 18.05 17.35
C TYR A 41 -6.55 17.04 17.88
N PRO A 42 -6.16 16.08 18.74
CA PRO A 42 -7.00 14.92 19.08
C PRO A 42 -8.31 15.29 19.79
N THR A 43 -8.34 16.44 20.46
CA THR A 43 -9.51 16.91 21.24
C THR A 43 -10.28 18.04 20.56
N VAL A 44 -9.89 18.45 19.33
CA VAL A 44 -10.47 19.62 18.66
C VAL A 44 -11.15 19.20 17.37
N VAL A 45 -12.33 19.75 17.15
CA VAL A 45 -13.04 19.64 15.87
C VAL A 45 -12.40 20.60 14.87
N ILE A 46 -11.85 20.06 13.78
CA ILE A 46 -11.23 20.86 12.70
C ILE A 46 -12.23 21.05 11.57
N SER A 47 -12.45 22.29 11.13
CA SER A 47 -13.33 22.55 9.98
C SER A 47 -12.78 21.95 8.69
N GLY A 48 -13.66 21.56 7.77
CA GLY A 48 -13.24 21.07 6.45
C GLY A 48 -12.43 22.11 5.66
N THR A 49 -12.69 23.41 5.85
CA THR A 49 -11.90 24.49 5.22
C THR A 49 -10.47 24.50 5.75
N LYS A 50 -10.29 24.35 7.07
CA LYS A 50 -8.96 24.33 7.68
C LYS A 50 -8.18 23.09 7.24
N LEU A 51 -8.79 21.91 7.24
CA LEU A 51 -8.17 20.69 6.70
C LEU A 51 -7.75 20.87 5.23
N ALA A 52 -8.63 21.44 4.41
CA ALA A 52 -8.37 21.69 2.99
C ALA A 52 -7.15 22.61 2.80
N GLN A 53 -7.03 23.67 3.62
CA GLN A 53 -5.87 24.56 3.62
C GLN A 53 -4.59 23.86 4.06
N GLU A 54 -4.62 23.08 5.15
CA GLU A 54 -3.45 22.38 5.70
C GLU A 54 -2.85 21.37 4.72
N ILE A 55 -3.69 20.64 3.98
CA ILE A 55 -3.21 19.59 3.06
C ILE A 55 -3.17 20.03 1.59
N GLY A 56 -3.52 21.29 1.29
CA GLY A 56 -3.45 21.87 -0.04
C GLY A 56 -4.50 21.32 -1.03
N THR A 57 -5.74 21.12 -0.58
CA THR A 57 -6.83 20.57 -1.41
C THR A 57 -8.14 21.38 -1.27
N THR A 58 -9.26 20.87 -1.79
CA THR A 58 -10.59 21.49 -1.67
C THR A 58 -11.42 20.88 -0.53
N ARG A 59 -12.43 21.62 -0.05
CA ARG A 59 -13.36 21.12 0.98
C ARG A 59 -14.12 19.86 0.55
N SER A 60 -14.52 19.80 -0.73
CA SER A 60 -15.22 18.64 -1.29
C SER A 60 -14.31 17.42 -1.34
N GLU A 61 -13.03 17.63 -1.62
CA GLU A 61 -12.03 16.56 -1.62
C GLU A 61 -11.70 16.08 -0.21
N VAL A 62 -11.63 16.98 0.78
CA VAL A 62 -11.54 16.58 2.20
C VAL A 62 -12.69 15.67 2.58
N TRP A 63 -13.92 16.00 2.20
CA TRP A 63 -15.07 15.13 2.47
C TRP A 63 -14.89 13.76 1.80
N ARG A 64 -14.53 13.71 0.52
CA ARG A 64 -14.28 12.45 -0.21
C ARG A 64 -13.24 11.57 0.49
N LEU A 65 -12.12 12.17 0.89
CA LEU A 65 -11.02 11.48 1.57
C LEU A 65 -11.42 11.01 2.99
N VAL A 66 -12.20 11.80 3.73
CA VAL A 66 -12.72 11.40 5.04
C VAL A 66 -13.70 10.24 4.91
N GLU A 67 -14.61 10.26 3.93
CA GLU A 67 -15.48 9.10 3.68
C GLU A 67 -14.66 7.87 3.31
N GLN A 68 -13.62 8.04 2.49
CA GLN A 68 -12.70 6.95 2.20
C GLN A 68 -12.04 6.42 3.48
N LEU A 69 -11.46 7.26 4.34
CA LEU A 69 -10.88 6.86 5.62
C LEU A 69 -11.86 6.07 6.51
N ARG A 70 -13.14 6.48 6.56
CA ARG A 70 -14.19 5.75 7.29
C ARG A 70 -14.43 4.35 6.73
N THR A 71 -14.40 4.19 5.41
CA THR A 71 -14.49 2.85 4.79
C THR A 71 -13.28 1.96 5.11
N LEU A 72 -12.15 2.56 5.47
CA LEU A 72 -10.94 1.88 5.91
C LEU A 72 -10.90 1.65 7.43
N GLY A 73 -12.01 1.89 8.15
CA GLY A 73 -12.13 1.66 9.59
C GLY A 73 -11.64 2.82 10.47
N VAL A 74 -11.27 3.96 9.90
CA VAL A 74 -10.84 5.12 10.69
C VAL A 74 -12.05 5.83 11.29
N GLU A 75 -12.08 5.92 12.62
CA GLU A 75 -13.17 6.57 13.33
C GLU A 75 -13.03 8.10 13.34
N ILE A 76 -13.72 8.74 12.40
CA ILE A 76 -13.76 10.21 12.27
C ILE A 76 -15.20 10.68 12.51
N ALA A 77 -15.43 11.40 13.60
CA ALA A 77 -16.70 12.07 13.89
C ALA A 77 -16.88 13.36 13.07
N GLY A 78 -18.13 13.80 12.94
CA GLY A 78 -18.50 15.07 12.31
C GLY A 78 -18.81 14.99 10.82
N HIS A 79 -19.16 16.13 10.21
CA HIS A 79 -19.61 16.24 8.82
C HIS A 79 -19.19 17.61 8.23
N PRO A 80 -19.35 17.86 6.90
CA PRO A 80 -18.79 19.05 6.24
C PRO A 80 -19.17 20.42 6.83
N SER A 81 -20.27 20.52 7.58
CA SER A 81 -20.72 21.76 8.24
C SER A 81 -20.39 21.85 9.73
N SER A 82 -20.07 20.74 10.40
CA SER A 82 -19.62 20.73 11.80
C SER A 82 -18.10 20.61 11.96
N GLY A 83 -17.40 20.13 10.93
CA GLY A 83 -15.97 19.80 11.00
C GLY A 83 -15.75 18.31 11.29
N TYR A 84 -14.50 17.96 11.55
CA TYR A 84 -14.05 16.58 11.70
C TYR A 84 -13.13 16.43 12.91
N GLN A 85 -13.24 15.29 13.58
CA GLN A 85 -12.41 14.94 14.73
C GLN A 85 -12.16 13.43 14.75
N LEU A 86 -10.94 13.01 15.06
CA LEU A 86 -10.66 11.60 15.35
C LEU A 86 -11.23 11.22 16.71
N THR A 87 -11.98 10.12 16.78
CA THR A 87 -12.50 9.59 18.05
C THR A 87 -11.61 8.50 18.65
N ALA A 88 -10.80 7.87 17.82
CA ALA A 88 -9.82 6.87 18.21
C ALA A 88 -8.51 7.07 17.45
N VAL A 89 -7.41 6.54 17.99
CA VAL A 89 -6.15 6.44 17.24
C VAL A 89 -6.36 5.46 16.10
N PRO A 90 -6.11 5.83 14.85
CA PRO A 90 -6.28 4.92 13.72
C PRO A 90 -5.28 3.76 13.81
N ASP A 91 -5.78 2.54 13.67
CA ASP A 91 -4.94 1.34 13.52
C ASP A 91 -4.58 1.15 12.04
N LEU A 92 -3.87 2.15 11.48
CA LEU A 92 -3.35 2.14 10.11
C LEU A 92 -1.89 2.59 10.12
N LEU A 93 -1.05 1.90 9.35
CA LEU A 93 0.38 2.23 9.24
C LEU A 93 0.67 3.10 8.02
N LEU A 94 -0.04 4.23 7.93
CA LEU A 94 0.08 5.15 6.80
C LEU A 94 1.49 5.79 6.72
N PRO A 95 2.09 5.92 5.52
CA PRO A 95 3.44 6.45 5.35
C PRO A 95 3.69 7.78 6.08
N GLU A 96 2.74 8.71 6.01
CA GLU A 96 2.83 10.03 6.61
C GLU A 96 2.96 10.02 8.14
N MET A 97 2.52 8.92 8.78
CA MET A 97 2.62 8.71 10.23
C MET A 97 3.92 8.04 10.62
N ILE A 98 4.39 7.08 9.82
CA ILE A 98 5.54 6.23 10.16
C ILE A 98 6.87 6.77 9.63
N GLU A 99 6.89 7.41 8.46
CA GLU A 99 8.11 7.98 7.88
C GLU A 99 8.82 8.94 8.86
N PRO A 100 8.14 9.87 9.57
CA PRO A 100 8.79 10.73 10.55
C PRO A 100 9.51 9.97 11.68
N LEU A 101 9.00 8.80 12.06
CA LEU A 101 9.57 7.95 13.12
C LEU A 101 10.77 7.14 12.62
N LEU A 102 10.89 6.95 11.31
CA LEU A 102 11.94 6.15 10.67
C LEU A 102 13.09 6.99 10.09
N ARG A 103 13.00 8.32 10.12
CA ARG A 103 13.96 9.25 9.47
C ARG A 103 15.42 9.04 9.85
N SER A 104 15.71 8.54 11.05
CA SER A 104 17.09 8.29 11.51
C SER A 104 17.61 6.91 11.12
N THR A 105 16.87 6.15 10.30
CA THR A 105 17.19 4.78 9.89
C THR A 105 17.23 4.68 8.38
N ILE A 106 17.79 3.58 7.87
CA ILE A 106 17.77 3.27 6.43
C ILE A 106 16.36 3.07 5.86
N PHE A 107 15.34 2.93 6.71
CA PHE A 107 13.97 2.60 6.32
C PHE A 107 13.06 3.82 6.10
N GLY A 108 13.57 5.05 6.33
CA GLY A 108 12.73 6.25 6.39
C GLY A 108 12.43 6.92 5.04
N GLU A 109 13.10 6.51 3.96
CA GLU A 109 13.05 7.26 2.69
C GLU A 109 12.03 6.71 1.67
N ASN A 110 11.76 5.40 1.69
CA ASN A 110 10.98 4.74 0.66
C ASN A 110 9.98 3.77 1.29
N VAL A 111 8.83 4.30 1.71
CA VAL A 111 7.78 3.51 2.36
C VAL A 111 6.56 3.41 1.46
N HIS A 112 6.29 2.21 0.98
CA HIS A 112 5.12 1.89 0.17
C HIS A 112 4.05 1.26 1.06
N HIS A 113 2.83 1.77 0.99
CA HIS A 113 1.71 1.26 1.77
C HIS A 113 0.56 0.86 0.85
N TYR A 114 -0.04 -0.31 1.13
CA TYR A 114 -1.18 -0.83 0.39
C TYR A 114 -2.32 -1.17 1.34
N TYR A 115 -3.52 -0.67 1.08
CA TYR A 115 -4.67 -1.15 1.86
C TYR A 115 -4.93 -2.65 1.61
N ARG A 116 -4.83 -3.09 0.36
CA ARG A 116 -5.00 -4.50 -0.01
C ARG A 116 -4.04 -4.87 -1.12
N VAL A 117 -3.23 -5.89 -0.90
CA VAL A 117 -2.26 -6.39 -1.89
C VAL A 117 -2.32 -7.91 -2.02
N GLY A 118 -1.71 -8.46 -3.06
CA GLY A 118 -1.48 -9.91 -3.15
C GLY A 118 -0.59 -10.38 -2.00
N SER A 119 0.66 -9.92 -1.99
CA SER A 119 1.59 -10.11 -0.87
C SER A 119 2.65 -9.01 -0.88
N THR A 120 2.99 -8.48 0.29
CA THR A 120 4.06 -7.47 0.47
C THR A 120 5.40 -7.97 -0.03
N ASN A 121 5.74 -9.23 0.26
CA ASN A 121 6.98 -9.84 -0.23
C ASN A 121 7.02 -9.96 -1.77
N THR A 122 5.86 -10.12 -2.41
CA THR A 122 5.80 -10.22 -3.87
C THR A 122 6.11 -8.88 -4.53
N VAL A 123 5.48 -7.81 -4.05
CA VAL A 123 5.73 -6.46 -4.55
C VAL A 123 7.17 -6.00 -4.21
N ALA A 124 7.68 -6.38 -3.03
CA ALA A 124 9.06 -6.10 -2.64
C ALA A 124 10.07 -6.80 -3.57
N MET A 125 9.86 -8.07 -3.90
CA MET A 125 10.73 -8.80 -4.84
C MET A 125 10.69 -8.19 -6.25
N ASP A 126 9.50 -7.82 -6.73
CA ASP A 126 9.33 -7.17 -8.02
C ASP A 126 10.06 -5.82 -8.07
N ALA A 127 9.95 -5.00 -7.02
CA ALA A 127 10.63 -3.73 -6.89
C ALA A 127 12.16 -3.90 -6.74
N ALA A 128 12.61 -4.88 -5.96
CA ALA A 128 14.04 -5.19 -5.80
C ALA A 128 14.69 -5.58 -7.13
N ALA A 129 13.99 -6.38 -7.94
CA ALA A 129 14.41 -6.76 -9.30
C ALA A 129 14.41 -5.56 -10.26
N ALA A 130 13.53 -4.58 -10.05
CA ALA A 130 13.50 -3.32 -10.79
C ALA A 130 14.54 -2.29 -10.30
N GLY A 131 15.33 -2.61 -9.28
CA GLY A 131 16.41 -1.74 -8.79
C GLY A 131 16.04 -0.85 -7.61
N ALA A 132 14.95 -1.14 -6.88
CA ALA A 132 14.64 -0.41 -5.65
C ALA A 132 15.83 -0.46 -4.65
N PRO A 133 16.10 0.66 -3.95
CA PRO A 133 17.25 0.79 -3.06
C PRO A 133 17.13 -0.10 -1.82
N GLU A 134 18.25 -0.27 -1.12
CA GLU A 134 18.21 -0.82 0.25
C GLU A 134 17.40 0.10 1.16
N GLY A 135 16.66 -0.51 2.10
CA GLY A 135 15.83 0.21 3.05
C GLY A 135 14.40 0.47 2.56
N THR A 136 14.05 0.14 1.31
CA THR A 136 12.65 0.25 0.86
C THR A 136 11.73 -0.68 1.65
N VAL A 137 10.65 -0.13 2.18
CA VAL A 137 9.65 -0.79 3.03
C VAL A 137 8.34 -0.95 2.28
N PHE A 138 7.70 -2.11 2.41
CA PHE A 138 6.38 -2.41 1.85
C PHE A 138 5.45 -2.88 2.97
N LEU A 139 4.39 -2.12 3.22
CA LEU A 139 3.38 -2.38 4.23
C LEU A 139 2.05 -2.69 3.57
N ALA A 140 1.26 -3.55 4.21
CA ALA A 140 -0.12 -3.72 3.83
C ALA A 140 -1.04 -3.92 5.03
N GLU A 141 -2.26 -3.41 4.92
CA GLU A 141 -3.34 -3.70 5.87
C GLU A 141 -3.90 -5.10 5.62
N GLN A 142 -3.90 -5.58 4.37
CA GLN A 142 -4.34 -6.94 4.04
C GLN A 142 -3.53 -7.58 2.91
N GLN A 143 -3.22 -8.88 3.07
CA GLN A 143 -2.70 -9.70 1.98
C GLN A 143 -3.73 -10.76 1.53
N THR A 144 -4.10 -10.72 0.26
CA THR A 144 -5.05 -11.66 -0.37
C THR A 144 -4.40 -12.96 -0.85
N ALA A 145 -3.08 -12.98 -0.92
CA ALA A 145 -2.26 -14.12 -1.33
C ALA A 145 -0.97 -14.15 -0.48
N GLY A 146 -1.12 -13.99 0.85
CA GLY A 146 -0.01 -14.08 1.80
C GLY A 146 0.66 -15.45 1.75
N ARG A 147 2.01 -15.46 1.77
CA ARG A 147 2.82 -16.68 1.61
C ARG A 147 3.73 -16.88 2.81
N GLY A 148 3.65 -18.06 3.41
CA GLY A 148 4.58 -18.55 4.42
C GLY A 148 5.65 -19.46 3.83
N ARG A 149 6.39 -20.15 4.71
CA ARG A 149 7.41 -21.13 4.31
C ARG A 149 6.78 -22.41 3.77
N ALA A 150 7.54 -23.16 2.97
CA ALA A 150 7.13 -24.46 2.43
C ALA A 150 5.76 -24.43 1.70
N SER A 151 5.48 -23.34 0.98
CA SER A 151 4.22 -23.12 0.25
C SER A 151 2.96 -23.00 1.13
N ASN A 152 3.11 -22.86 2.45
CA ASN A 152 1.97 -22.59 3.32
C ASN A 152 1.37 -21.22 3.01
N GLN A 153 0.04 -21.13 3.09
CA GLN A 153 -0.64 -19.84 3.03
C GLN A 153 -0.46 -19.11 4.36
N TRP A 154 -0.28 -17.79 4.29
CA TRP A 154 -0.18 -16.93 5.47
C TRP A 154 -1.44 -16.06 5.56
N HIS A 155 -2.31 -16.37 6.51
CA HIS A 155 -3.53 -15.61 6.74
C HIS A 155 -3.19 -14.18 7.17
N SER A 156 -3.69 -13.19 6.42
CA SER A 156 -3.35 -11.78 6.59
C SER A 156 -4.60 -10.90 6.50
N ALA A 157 -5.46 -10.96 7.50
CA ALA A 157 -6.67 -10.13 7.55
C ALA A 157 -6.36 -8.68 7.95
N GLU A 158 -7.24 -7.76 7.55
CA GLU A 158 -7.17 -6.35 7.97
C GLU A 158 -7.27 -6.21 9.48
N SER A 159 -6.51 -5.26 10.05
CA SER A 159 -6.50 -4.95 11.50
C SER A 159 -6.17 -6.14 12.43
N THR A 160 -5.55 -7.21 11.93
CA THR A 160 -5.13 -8.37 12.76
C THR A 160 -3.62 -8.51 12.92
N GLY A 161 -2.82 -7.70 12.24
CA GLY A 161 -1.37 -7.78 12.33
C GLY A 161 -0.65 -6.85 11.36
N ILE A 162 0.67 -6.81 11.50
CA ILE A 162 1.55 -5.97 10.67
C ILE A 162 2.11 -6.84 9.55
N TYR A 163 1.72 -6.56 8.31
CA TYR A 163 2.27 -7.24 7.14
C TYR A 163 3.31 -6.34 6.48
N CYS A 164 4.58 -6.73 6.62
CA CYS A 164 5.71 -5.91 6.22
C CYS A 164 6.72 -6.74 5.40
N SER A 165 7.38 -6.11 4.44
CA SER A 165 8.56 -6.63 3.76
C SER A 165 9.55 -5.48 3.54
N VAL A 166 10.84 -5.77 3.66
CA VAL A 166 11.91 -4.77 3.51
C VAL A 166 12.95 -5.28 2.53
N ILE A 167 13.52 -4.37 1.73
CA ILE A 167 14.66 -4.67 0.85
C ILE A 167 15.95 -4.38 1.62
N LEU A 168 16.82 -5.38 1.73
CA LEU A 168 18.16 -5.26 2.29
C LEU A 168 19.20 -5.70 1.26
N ARG A 169 20.38 -5.09 1.29
CA ARG A 169 21.50 -5.40 0.39
C ARG A 169 22.80 -5.53 1.20
N PRO A 170 22.86 -6.46 2.17
CA PRO A 170 24.06 -6.62 2.98
C PRO A 170 25.26 -7.03 2.12
N ALA A 171 26.43 -6.46 2.40
CA ALA A 171 27.67 -6.88 1.78
C ALA A 171 28.09 -8.24 2.35
N LEU A 172 27.64 -9.32 1.70
CA LEU A 172 27.97 -10.68 2.06
C LEU A 172 29.03 -11.25 1.10
N PRO A 173 30.03 -11.98 1.61
CA PRO A 173 30.92 -12.75 0.74
C PRO A 173 30.13 -13.83 -0.02
N PRO A 174 30.58 -14.20 -1.24
CA PRO A 174 29.95 -15.21 -2.07
C PRO A 174 29.99 -16.62 -1.46
#